data_AF-A0A7Z9W7X2-F1
#
_entry.id   AF-A0A7Z9W7X2-F1
#
_cell.length_a   1.000
_cell.length_b   1.000
_cell.length_c   1.000
_cell.angle_alpha   90.00
_cell.angle_beta   90.00
_cell.angle_gamma   90.00
#
_symmetry.space_group_name_H-M   'P 1'
#
loop_
_entity.id
_entity.type
_entity.pdbx_description
1 polymer ?
#
loop_
_entity_poly.entity_id
_entity_poly.type
_entity_poly.pdbx_seq_one_letter_code
_entity_poly.pdbx_strand_id
1 'polypeptide(L)'
;MGEVRMITAFLFPGQGSQKVGMGKDLIEASASAKRRYEEANDIMGIDLAKLSFEGPEEILRRTEVTQPALFVASVALAELIMAKGLTPSFSAGHSLGEYSALTTAGVFTFTQALELVKLRGDAMSRAGQERSGTMAAVIGLDADAVKCICDKASEGVEVAVPANFNSPGQIVISGNVDAVKNAMKLAEESGAIKAIELNVSGAFHSPLMDTAKMSMKKALDEISLSPA
;
A
#
# COMPACT_ATOMS: atom_id res chain seq x y z
N MET A 1 9.46 -18.22 38.71
CA MET A 1 9.48 -17.05 37.80
C MET A 1 8.66 -17.43 36.58
N GLY A 2 7.52 -16.77 36.33
CA GLY A 2 6.71 -17.05 35.15
C GLY A 2 7.44 -16.58 33.88
N GLU A 3 7.49 -17.42 32.85
CA GLU A 3 7.99 -17.00 31.54
C GLU A 3 7.15 -15.83 31.03
N VAL A 4 7.80 -14.69 30.80
CA VAL A 4 7.18 -13.58 30.06
C VAL A 4 7.09 -14.03 28.61
N ARG A 5 5.90 -14.45 28.18
CA ARG A 5 5.65 -14.79 26.78
C ARG A 5 5.67 -13.48 25.97
N MET A 6 6.73 -13.27 25.21
CA MET A 6 6.83 -12.15 24.29
C MET A 6 5.77 -12.28 23.20
N ILE A 7 4.84 -11.34 23.16
CA ILE A 7 3.84 -11.23 22.10
C ILE A 7 4.46 -10.35 21.01
N THR A 8 4.52 -10.86 19.78
CA THR A 8 5.07 -10.13 18.64
C THR A 8 3.98 -9.84 17.61
N ALA A 9 3.99 -8.63 17.06
CA ALA A 9 3.13 -8.24 15.95
C ALA A 9 4.00 -7.90 14.73
N PHE A 10 3.64 -8.38 13.55
CA PHE A 10 4.28 -7.98 12.30
C PHE A 10 3.47 -6.86 11.64
N LEU A 11 4.15 -5.76 11.31
CA LEU A 11 3.56 -4.63 10.60
C LEU A 11 4.18 -4.53 9.21
N PHE A 12 3.33 -4.52 8.20
CA PHE A 12 3.73 -4.51 6.81
C PHE A 12 3.50 -3.12 6.19
N PRO A 13 4.54 -2.46 5.64
CA PRO A 13 4.39 -1.14 5.06
C PRO A 13 3.62 -1.20 3.74
N GLY A 14 3.05 -0.05 3.37
CA GLY A 14 2.41 0.15 2.07
C GLY A 14 3.35 0.75 1.03
N GLN A 15 2.77 1.10 -0.12
CA GLN A 15 3.46 1.87 -1.16
C GLN A 15 4.03 3.19 -0.60
N GLY A 16 5.26 3.52 -1.00
CA GLY A 16 6.07 4.62 -0.48
C GLY A 16 7.36 4.14 0.20
N SER A 17 7.43 2.88 0.64
CA SER A 17 8.63 2.31 1.29
C SER A 17 9.58 1.59 0.34
N GLN A 18 9.26 1.51 -0.96
CA GLN A 18 10.08 0.85 -1.95
C GLN A 18 11.40 1.59 -2.19
N LYS A 19 12.46 0.84 -2.46
CA LYS A 19 13.77 1.39 -2.83
C LYS A 19 14.48 0.40 -3.76
N VAL A 20 15.21 0.93 -4.75
CA VAL A 20 16.13 0.11 -5.56
C VAL A 20 17.15 -0.57 -4.65
N GLY A 21 17.30 -1.88 -4.83
CA GLY A 21 18.13 -2.76 -4.01
C GLY A 21 17.34 -3.56 -2.97
N MET A 22 16.04 -3.30 -2.78
CA MET A 22 15.24 -4.04 -1.79
C MET A 22 15.12 -5.52 -2.15
N GLY A 23 15.30 -6.39 -1.16
CA GLY A 23 15.15 -7.85 -1.31
C GLY A 23 16.36 -8.58 -1.91
N LYS A 24 17.39 -7.85 -2.36
CA LYS A 24 18.61 -8.46 -2.94
C LYS A 24 19.36 -9.33 -1.91
N ASP A 25 19.51 -8.80 -0.70
CA ASP A 25 20.09 -9.50 0.44
C ASP A 25 19.29 -10.75 0.83
N LEU A 26 17.96 -10.73 0.66
CA LEU A 26 17.08 -11.87 0.94
C LEU A 26 17.38 -13.05 0.00
N ILE A 27 17.50 -12.80 -1.31
CA ILE A 27 17.78 -13.86 -2.29
C ILE A 27 19.20 -14.42 -2.17
N GLU A 28 20.16 -13.59 -1.77
CA GLU A 28 21.54 -14.00 -1.50
C GLU A 28 21.63 -14.85 -0.23
N ALA A 29 20.82 -14.53 0.78
CA ALA A 29 20.81 -15.23 2.06
C ALA A 29 19.92 -16.49 2.09
N SER A 30 18.96 -16.65 1.18
CA SER A 30 18.01 -17.76 1.24
C SER A 30 17.47 -18.25 -0.11
N ALA A 31 17.53 -19.57 -0.29
CA ALA A 31 16.89 -20.26 -1.40
C ALA A 31 15.35 -20.15 -1.38
N SER A 32 14.71 -19.98 -0.21
CA SER A 32 13.25 -19.78 -0.14
C SER A 32 12.84 -18.42 -0.69
N ALA A 33 13.59 -17.37 -0.34
CA ALA A 33 13.37 -16.04 -0.90
C ALA A 33 13.61 -16.02 -2.41
N LYS A 34 14.67 -16.70 -2.87
CA LYS A 34 14.92 -16.85 -4.31
C LYS A 34 13.72 -17.46 -5.06
N ARG A 35 13.15 -18.54 -4.53
CA ARG A 35 11.95 -19.17 -5.12
C ARG A 35 10.74 -18.23 -5.17
N ARG A 36 10.53 -17.39 -4.16
CA ARG A 36 9.44 -16.39 -4.16
C ARG A 36 9.60 -15.36 -5.27
N TYR A 37 10.83 -14.92 -5.52
CA TYR A 37 11.11 -14.01 -6.63
C TYR A 37 11.00 -14.68 -8.00
N GLU A 38 11.41 -15.95 -8.13
CA GLU A 38 11.21 -16.75 -9.35
C GLU A 38 9.70 -16.93 -9.65
N GLU A 39 8.92 -17.37 -8.66
CA GLU A 39 7.45 -17.49 -8.75
C GLU A 39 6.80 -16.14 -9.10
N ALA A 40 7.28 -15.05 -8.49
CA ALA A 40 6.78 -13.72 -8.78
C ALA A 40 7.09 -13.26 -10.22
N ASN A 41 8.28 -13.57 -10.73
CA ASN A 41 8.63 -13.26 -12.11
C ASN A 41 7.70 -13.98 -13.10
N ASP A 42 7.39 -15.25 -12.83
CA ASP A 42 6.47 -16.05 -13.65
C ASP A 42 5.04 -15.47 -13.63
N ILE A 43 4.50 -15.17 -12.45
CA ILE A 43 3.15 -14.61 -12.28
C ILE A 43 3.05 -13.21 -12.90
N MET A 44 4.08 -12.39 -12.73
CA MET A 44 4.10 -11.03 -13.25
C MET A 44 4.34 -10.99 -14.76
N GLY A 45 5.07 -11.96 -15.32
CA GLY A 45 5.49 -11.96 -16.72
C GLY A 45 6.61 -10.95 -17.01
N ILE A 46 7.30 -10.47 -15.96
CA ILE A 46 8.40 -9.51 -16.01
C ILE A 46 9.45 -9.90 -14.96
N ASP A 47 10.69 -9.43 -15.13
CA ASP A 47 11.74 -9.63 -14.13
C ASP A 47 11.59 -8.65 -12.95
N LEU A 48 10.62 -8.92 -12.08
CA LEU A 48 10.31 -8.14 -10.89
C LEU A 48 11.49 -8.12 -9.92
N ALA A 49 12.26 -9.21 -9.85
CA ALA A 49 13.49 -9.30 -9.07
C ALA A 49 14.49 -8.23 -9.52
N LYS A 50 14.83 -8.20 -10.82
CA LYS A 50 15.72 -7.19 -11.38
C LYS A 50 15.21 -5.77 -11.16
N LEU A 51 13.92 -5.50 -11.37
CA LEU A 51 13.33 -4.18 -11.11
C LEU A 51 13.45 -3.77 -9.64
N SER A 52 13.31 -4.71 -8.70
CA SER A 52 13.46 -4.45 -7.27
C SER A 52 14.92 -4.17 -6.88
N PHE A 53 15.86 -4.89 -7.48
CA PHE A 53 17.28 -4.86 -7.08
C PHE A 53 18.08 -3.76 -7.79
N GLU A 54 17.81 -3.55 -9.07
CA GLU A 54 18.62 -2.71 -9.96
C GLU A 54 17.84 -1.48 -10.45
N GLY A 55 16.51 -1.51 -10.39
CA GLY A 55 15.66 -0.44 -10.89
C GLY A 55 15.47 -0.50 -12.42
N PRO A 56 15.27 0.65 -13.10
CA PRO A 56 15.41 2.03 -12.58
C PRO A 56 14.31 2.41 -11.57
N GLU A 57 14.64 3.35 -10.68
CA GLU A 57 13.73 3.81 -9.62
C GLU A 57 12.39 4.30 -10.17
N GLU A 58 12.40 4.98 -11.31
CA GLU A 58 11.19 5.48 -11.98
C GLU A 58 10.21 4.35 -12.35
N ILE A 59 10.72 3.20 -12.83
CA ILE A 59 9.86 2.05 -13.13
C ILE A 59 9.40 1.40 -11.84
N LEU A 60 10.28 1.26 -10.84
CA LEU A 60 9.93 0.67 -9.55
C LEU A 60 8.87 1.48 -8.81
N ARG A 61 8.74 2.79 -9.07
CA ARG A 61 7.73 3.69 -8.48
C ARG A 61 6.37 3.63 -9.17
N ARG A 62 6.24 2.96 -10.32
CA ARG A 62 4.94 2.77 -10.97
C ARG A 62 4.09 1.83 -10.14
N THR A 63 2.85 2.22 -9.85
CA THR A 63 1.95 1.51 -8.93
C THR A 63 1.79 0.02 -9.27
N GLU A 64 1.70 -0.31 -10.56
CA GLU A 64 1.62 -1.69 -11.07
C GLU A 64 2.89 -2.53 -10.82
N VAL A 65 4.05 -1.90 -10.64
CA VAL A 65 5.32 -2.58 -10.31
C VAL A 65 5.58 -2.53 -8.81
N THR A 66 5.40 -1.36 -8.18
CA THR A 66 5.68 -1.12 -6.76
C THR A 66 4.92 -2.08 -5.88
N GLN A 67 3.63 -2.29 -6.17
CA GLN A 67 2.76 -3.08 -5.31
C GLN A 67 3.20 -4.56 -5.25
N PRO A 68 3.35 -5.27 -6.39
CA PRO A 68 3.93 -6.61 -6.40
C PRO A 68 5.32 -6.67 -5.76
N ALA A 69 6.21 -5.72 -6.09
CA ALA A 69 7.59 -5.75 -5.61
C ALA A 69 7.68 -5.65 -4.08
N LEU A 70 6.91 -4.74 -3.47
CA LEU A 70 6.83 -4.61 -2.00
C LEU A 70 6.17 -5.81 -1.34
N PHE A 71 5.13 -6.37 -1.96
CA PHE A 71 4.47 -7.56 -1.45
C PHE A 71 5.44 -8.75 -1.37
N VAL A 72 6.17 -9.02 -2.46
CA VAL A 72 7.12 -10.15 -2.53
C VAL A 72 8.25 -9.99 -1.52
N ALA A 73 8.86 -8.79 -1.44
CA ALA A 73 9.90 -8.51 -0.46
C ALA A 73 9.41 -8.70 0.99
N SER A 74 8.20 -8.21 1.28
CA SER A 74 7.58 -8.28 2.60
C SER A 74 7.28 -9.72 3.04
N VAL A 75 6.64 -10.51 2.16
CA VAL A 75 6.29 -11.90 2.48
C VAL A 75 7.54 -12.77 2.57
N ALA A 76 8.50 -12.61 1.64
CA ALA A 76 9.77 -13.32 1.71
C ALA A 76 10.51 -13.05 3.03
N LEU A 77 10.57 -11.78 3.46
CA LEU A 77 11.19 -11.43 4.74
C LEU A 77 10.44 -12.04 5.94
N ALA A 78 9.11 -11.97 5.95
CA ALA A 78 8.30 -12.57 7.01
C ALA A 78 8.51 -14.09 7.12
N GLU A 79 8.52 -14.80 5.99
CA GLU A 79 8.78 -16.24 5.95
C GLU A 79 10.17 -16.59 6.51
N LEU A 80 11.19 -15.78 6.20
CA LEU A 80 12.55 -15.98 6.75
C LEU A 80 12.61 -15.74 8.25
N ILE A 81 11.91 -14.73 8.76
CA ILE A 81 11.83 -14.44 10.19
C ILE A 81 11.11 -15.59 10.92
N MET A 82 10.00 -16.06 10.36
CA MET A 82 9.22 -17.17 10.92
C MET A 82 9.99 -18.49 10.89
N ALA A 83 10.76 -18.76 9.82
CA ALA A 83 11.64 -19.93 9.73
C ALA A 83 12.75 -19.92 10.80
N LYS A 84 13.11 -18.74 11.34
CA LYS A 84 14.03 -18.59 12.47
C LYS A 84 13.35 -18.71 13.84
N GLY A 85 12.06 -19.04 13.87
CA GLY A 85 11.30 -19.33 15.10
C GLY A 85 10.49 -18.15 15.65
N LEU A 86 10.56 -16.96 15.04
CA LEU A 86 9.76 -15.81 15.47
C LEU A 86 8.44 -15.77 14.69
N THR A 87 7.37 -16.24 15.32
CA THR A 87 6.02 -16.23 14.75
C THR A 87 5.18 -15.10 15.34
N PRO A 88 4.50 -14.29 14.51
CA PRO A 88 3.68 -13.20 15.02
C PRO A 88 2.39 -13.75 15.65
N SER A 89 1.97 -13.17 16.77
CA SER A 89 0.63 -13.36 17.32
C SER A 89 -0.41 -12.47 16.63
N PHE A 90 0.04 -11.39 15.98
CA PHE A 90 -0.80 -10.45 15.24
C PHE A 90 -0.07 -9.98 13.99
N SER A 91 -0.81 -9.73 12.91
CA SER A 91 -0.29 -9.02 11.74
C SER A 91 -1.23 -7.88 11.36
N ALA A 92 -0.65 -6.81 10.84
CA ALA A 92 -1.40 -5.72 10.23
C ALA A 92 -0.58 -5.10 9.10
N GLY A 93 -1.23 -4.43 8.17
CA GLY A 93 -0.54 -3.78 7.08
C GLY A 93 -1.19 -2.46 6.69
N HIS A 94 -0.38 -1.56 6.15
CA HIS A 94 -0.86 -0.27 5.67
C HIS A 94 -1.19 -0.37 4.18
N SER A 95 -2.47 -0.22 3.81
CA SER A 95 -2.92 -0.26 2.41
C SER A 95 -2.47 -1.57 1.72
N LEU A 96 -1.49 -1.52 0.81
CA LEU A 96 -0.90 -2.70 0.17
C LEU A 96 -0.42 -3.73 1.20
N GLY A 97 0.18 -3.28 2.30
CA GLY A 97 0.76 -4.17 3.31
C GLY A 97 -0.26 -5.13 3.92
N GLU A 98 -1.56 -4.83 3.82
CA GLU A 98 -2.61 -5.73 4.30
C GLU A 98 -2.60 -7.08 3.56
N TYR A 99 -2.27 -7.09 2.27
CA TYR A 99 -2.11 -8.33 1.50
C TYR A 99 -0.95 -9.17 2.04
N SER A 100 0.18 -8.52 2.38
CA SER A 100 1.31 -9.20 3.02
C SER A 100 0.92 -9.73 4.40
N ALA A 101 0.22 -8.94 5.21
CA ALA A 101 -0.25 -9.34 6.53
C ALA A 101 -1.18 -10.56 6.50
N LEU A 102 -2.16 -10.55 5.57
CA LEU A 102 -3.12 -11.64 5.37
C LEU A 102 -2.45 -12.89 4.79
N THR A 103 -1.46 -12.73 3.90
CA THR A 103 -0.66 -13.85 3.39
C THR A 103 0.18 -14.48 4.50
N THR A 104 0.84 -13.66 5.32
CA THR A 104 1.61 -14.14 6.48
C THR A 104 0.72 -14.80 7.53
N ALA A 105 -0.53 -14.36 7.67
CA ALA A 105 -1.53 -15.00 8.53
C ALA A 105 -2.14 -16.28 7.92
N GLY A 106 -1.79 -16.65 6.69
CA GLY A 106 -2.29 -17.85 6.02
C GLY A 106 -3.68 -17.72 5.39
N VAL A 107 -4.26 -16.51 5.35
CA VAL A 107 -5.57 -16.25 4.69
C VAL A 107 -5.48 -16.48 3.19
N PHE A 108 -4.36 -16.06 2.59
CA PHE A 108 -4.03 -16.27 1.19
C PHE A 108 -2.82 -17.18 1.06
N THR A 109 -2.80 -18.00 0.02
CA THR A 109 -1.52 -18.47 -0.53
C THR A 109 -0.77 -17.30 -1.16
N PHE A 110 0.56 -17.40 -1.23
CA PHE A 110 1.39 -16.38 -1.88
C PHE A 110 0.97 -16.12 -3.33
N THR A 111 0.73 -17.18 -4.11
CA THR A 111 0.32 -17.10 -5.52
C THR A 111 -0.97 -16.29 -5.67
N GLN A 112 -2.03 -16.66 -4.91
CA GLN A 112 -3.31 -15.97 -4.95
C GLN A 112 -3.18 -14.49 -4.54
N ALA A 113 -2.45 -14.21 -3.46
CA ALA A 113 -2.24 -12.85 -3.01
C ALA A 113 -1.46 -12.02 -4.03
N LEU A 114 -0.43 -12.59 -4.67
CA LEU A 114 0.34 -11.89 -5.68
C LEU A 114 -0.49 -11.60 -6.94
N GLU A 115 -1.35 -12.52 -7.38
CA GLU A 115 -2.29 -12.29 -8.48
C GLU A 115 -3.25 -11.14 -8.17
N LEU A 116 -3.79 -11.09 -6.95
CA LEU A 116 -4.64 -9.99 -6.50
C LEU A 116 -3.86 -8.67 -6.41
N VAL A 117 -2.63 -8.69 -5.91
CA VAL A 117 -1.78 -7.49 -5.81
C VAL A 117 -1.40 -6.97 -7.19
N LYS A 118 -1.11 -7.86 -8.15
CA LYS A 118 -0.90 -7.51 -9.57
C LYS A 118 -2.13 -6.82 -10.14
N LEU A 119 -3.30 -7.45 -10.02
CA LEU A 119 -4.57 -6.88 -10.47
C LEU A 119 -4.84 -5.52 -9.81
N ARG A 120 -4.60 -5.41 -8.51
CA ARG A 120 -4.79 -4.18 -7.74
C ARG A 120 -3.90 -3.06 -8.25
N GLY A 121 -2.62 -3.33 -8.43
CA GLY A 121 -1.65 -2.38 -8.96
C GLY A 121 -2.06 -1.87 -10.33
N ASP A 122 -2.39 -2.77 -11.25
CA ASP A 122 -2.87 -2.45 -12.61
C ASP A 122 -4.16 -1.64 -12.59
N ALA A 123 -5.13 -2.05 -11.77
CA ALA A 123 -6.43 -1.41 -11.71
C ALA A 123 -6.36 0.00 -11.11
N MET A 124 -5.55 0.20 -10.06
CA MET A 124 -5.31 1.51 -9.47
C MET A 124 -4.53 2.44 -10.41
N SER A 125 -3.52 1.90 -11.12
CA SER A 125 -2.77 2.66 -12.13
C SER A 125 -3.70 3.16 -13.24
N ARG A 126 -4.54 2.28 -13.77
CA ARG A 126 -5.54 2.61 -14.80
C ARG A 126 -6.57 3.63 -14.31
N ALA A 127 -7.10 3.47 -13.10
CA ALA A 127 -8.06 4.43 -12.53
C ALA A 127 -7.46 5.84 -12.44
N GLY A 128 -6.17 5.96 -12.08
CA GLY A 128 -5.46 7.25 -12.08
C GLY A 128 -5.25 7.86 -13.47
N GLN A 129 -5.15 7.03 -14.51
CA GLN A 129 -5.08 7.47 -15.91
C GLN A 129 -6.46 7.92 -16.44
N GLU A 130 -7.53 7.21 -16.05
CA GLU A 130 -8.91 7.54 -16.42
C GLU A 130 -9.41 8.82 -15.74
N ARG A 131 -9.06 8.99 -14.47
CA ARG A 131 -9.45 10.14 -13.65
C ARG A 131 -8.25 10.63 -12.86
N SER A 132 -7.64 11.71 -13.34
CA SER A 132 -6.52 12.34 -12.67
C SER A 132 -6.91 12.81 -11.27
N GLY A 133 -6.04 12.54 -10.31
CA GLY A 133 -6.21 12.92 -8.92
C GLY A 133 -4.90 12.82 -8.18
N THR A 134 -4.85 13.35 -6.96
CA THR A 134 -3.63 13.43 -6.15
C THR A 134 -3.92 13.08 -4.69
N MET A 135 -2.88 13.11 -3.87
CA MET A 135 -2.95 12.94 -2.42
C MET A 135 -2.07 13.98 -1.74
N ALA A 136 -2.44 14.38 -0.53
CA ALA A 136 -1.62 15.26 0.29
C ALA A 136 -1.63 14.85 1.76
N ALA A 137 -0.50 14.96 2.44
CA ALA A 137 -0.40 14.81 3.89
C ALA A 137 -0.74 16.13 4.58
N VAL A 138 -1.66 16.09 5.54
CA VAL A 138 -2.03 17.19 6.44
C VAL A 138 -1.52 16.85 7.84
N ILE A 139 -0.67 17.72 8.38
CA ILE A 139 0.02 17.54 9.65
C ILE A 139 -0.46 18.57 10.66
N GLY A 140 -0.78 18.12 11.88
CA GLY A 140 -1.12 18.98 13.02
C GLY A 140 -2.60 19.28 13.21
N LEU A 141 -3.49 18.69 12.41
CA LEU A 141 -4.94 18.81 12.57
C LEU A 141 -5.57 17.47 12.95
N ASP A 142 -6.66 17.52 13.72
CA ASP A 142 -7.45 16.34 14.06
C ASP A 142 -8.35 15.87 12.90
N ALA A 143 -8.95 14.70 13.09
CA ALA A 143 -9.75 14.04 12.07
C ALA A 143 -11.00 14.83 11.66
N ASP A 144 -11.64 15.52 12.60
CA ASP A 144 -12.91 16.20 12.33
C ASP A 144 -12.67 17.55 11.66
N ALA A 145 -11.60 18.25 12.02
CA ALA A 145 -11.12 19.41 11.29
C ALA A 145 -10.79 19.06 9.83
N VAL A 146 -10.03 17.98 9.59
CA VAL A 146 -9.67 17.57 8.22
C VAL A 146 -10.89 17.14 7.41
N LYS A 147 -11.87 16.45 7.99
CA LYS A 147 -13.15 16.14 7.32
C LYS A 147 -13.88 17.41 6.89
N CYS A 148 -14.05 18.38 7.79
CA CYS A 148 -14.70 19.65 7.49
C CYS A 148 -13.97 20.44 6.39
N ILE A 149 -12.63 20.40 6.39
CA ILE A 149 -11.81 21.00 5.32
C ILE A 149 -12.06 20.30 3.98
N CYS A 150 -12.06 18.97 3.95
CA CYS A 150 -12.36 18.19 2.74
C CYS A 150 -13.77 18.48 2.19
N ASP A 151 -14.77 18.57 3.07
CA ASP A 151 -16.14 18.90 2.69
C ASP A 151 -16.25 20.31 2.08
N LYS A 152 -15.57 21.30 2.67
CA LYS A 152 -15.51 22.67 2.14
C LYS A 152 -14.73 22.78 0.84
N ALA A 153 -13.70 21.96 0.67
CA ALA A 153 -12.85 21.97 -0.51
C ALA A 153 -13.49 21.29 -1.72
N SER A 154 -14.48 20.43 -1.48
CA SER A 154 -15.21 19.71 -2.52
C SER A 154 -16.29 20.61 -3.12
N GLU A 155 -16.26 20.83 -4.43
CA GLU A 155 -17.19 21.69 -5.15
C GLU A 155 -17.69 21.00 -6.43
N GLY A 156 -19.01 21.03 -6.64
CA GLY A 156 -19.63 20.41 -7.82
C GLY A 156 -19.33 18.92 -7.93
N VAL A 157 -18.53 18.54 -8.93
CA VAL A 157 -18.12 17.15 -9.17
C VAL A 157 -16.74 16.81 -8.61
N GLU A 158 -16.00 17.82 -8.12
CA GLU A 158 -14.68 17.61 -7.54
C GLU A 158 -14.79 17.22 -6.07
N VAL A 159 -14.03 16.20 -5.68
CA VAL A 159 -14.08 15.62 -4.35
C VAL A 159 -12.68 15.61 -3.76
N ALA A 160 -12.56 15.98 -2.49
CA ALA A 160 -11.44 15.67 -1.62
C ALA A 160 -11.98 14.93 -0.39
N VAL A 161 -11.31 13.86 0.04
CA VAL A 161 -11.69 13.09 1.23
C VAL A 161 -10.47 12.75 2.08
N PRO A 162 -10.63 12.55 3.40
CA PRO A 162 -9.60 11.88 4.20
C PRO A 162 -9.41 10.45 3.70
N ALA A 163 -8.19 10.13 3.27
CA ALA A 163 -7.77 8.85 2.72
C ALA A 163 -7.12 7.93 3.77
N ASN A 164 -6.30 8.50 4.67
CA ASN A 164 -5.61 7.73 5.70
C ASN A 164 -5.55 8.49 7.02
N PHE A 165 -5.90 7.83 8.12
CA PHE A 165 -5.69 8.31 9.48
C PHE A 165 -4.52 7.56 10.10
N ASN A 166 -3.29 8.04 9.87
CA ASN A 166 -2.08 7.28 10.20
C ASN A 166 -1.72 7.35 11.69
N SER A 167 -1.87 8.53 12.28
CA SER A 167 -1.63 8.79 13.69
C SER A 167 -2.33 10.09 14.10
N PRO A 168 -2.46 10.41 15.41
CA PRO A 168 -2.97 11.71 15.84
C PRO A 168 -2.20 12.86 15.18
N GLY A 169 -2.91 13.72 14.46
CA GLY A 169 -2.31 14.83 13.74
C GLY A 169 -1.60 14.47 12.42
N GLN A 170 -1.71 13.23 11.92
CA GLN A 170 -1.14 12.83 10.63
C GLN A 170 -2.21 12.16 9.77
N ILE A 171 -2.79 12.93 8.87
CA ILE A 171 -3.87 12.50 7.99
C ILE A 171 -3.44 12.69 6.54
N VAL A 172 -3.80 11.76 5.66
CA VAL A 172 -3.66 11.94 4.22
C VAL A 172 -5.03 12.22 3.65
N ILE A 173 -5.13 13.22 2.77
CA ILE A 173 -6.32 13.53 1.97
C ILE A 173 -6.08 13.09 0.53
N SER A 174 -7.15 12.75 -0.19
CA SER A 174 -7.09 12.31 -1.58
C SER A 174 -8.32 12.74 -2.36
N GLY A 175 -8.16 12.96 -3.67
CA GLY A 175 -9.26 13.34 -4.53
C GLY A 175 -8.81 14.01 -5.83
N ASN A 176 -9.70 14.79 -6.42
CA ASN A 176 -9.38 15.63 -7.57
C ASN A 176 -8.23 16.58 -7.24
N VAL A 177 -7.38 16.88 -8.23
CA VAL A 177 -6.17 17.68 -8.02
C VAL A 177 -6.49 19.05 -7.43
N ASP A 178 -7.48 19.74 -7.98
CA ASP A 178 -7.83 21.09 -7.55
C ASP A 178 -8.54 21.10 -6.19
N ALA A 179 -9.48 20.18 -5.95
CA ALA A 179 -10.07 19.99 -4.62
C ALA A 179 -9.04 19.66 -3.53
N VAL A 180 -8.04 18.80 -3.81
CA VAL A 180 -6.97 18.49 -2.84
C VAL A 180 -6.09 19.72 -2.61
N LYS A 181 -5.72 20.45 -3.65
CA LYS A 181 -4.93 21.70 -3.51
C LYS A 181 -5.69 22.78 -2.74
N ASN A 182 -7.00 22.87 -2.92
CA ASN A 182 -7.86 23.75 -2.14
C ASN A 182 -7.90 23.32 -0.66
N ALA A 183 -8.11 22.03 -0.40
CA ALA A 183 -8.07 21.46 0.95
C ALA A 183 -6.72 21.70 1.66
N MET A 184 -5.60 21.64 0.94
CA MET A 184 -4.27 21.96 1.47
C MET A 184 -4.21 23.42 1.96
N LYS A 185 -4.69 24.38 1.16
CA LYS A 185 -4.74 25.81 1.55
C LYS A 185 -5.62 26.03 2.77
N LEU A 186 -6.83 25.47 2.76
CA LEU A 186 -7.76 25.54 3.89
C LEU A 186 -7.19 24.91 5.16
N ALA A 187 -6.41 23.84 5.04
CA ALA A 187 -5.73 23.22 6.17
C ALA A 187 -4.66 24.15 6.76
N GLU A 188 -3.83 24.79 5.93
CA GLU A 188 -2.84 25.78 6.39
C GLU A 188 -3.51 26.98 7.08
N GLU A 189 -4.59 27.51 6.50
CA GLU A 189 -5.40 28.58 7.10
C GLU A 189 -6.04 28.17 8.43
N SER A 190 -6.37 26.89 8.58
CA SER A 190 -6.96 26.31 9.79
C SER A 190 -5.91 25.90 10.85
N GLY A 191 -4.63 26.20 10.61
CA GLY A 191 -3.56 25.98 11.59
C GLY A 191 -2.83 24.64 11.46
N ALA A 192 -2.91 23.96 10.30
CA ALA A 192 -2.04 22.83 10.02
C ALA A 192 -0.57 23.26 10.12
N ILE A 193 0.26 22.41 10.74
CA ILE A 193 1.72 22.59 10.76
C ILE A 193 2.28 22.51 9.34
N LYS A 194 1.71 21.61 8.53
CA LYS A 194 2.12 21.43 7.13
C LYS A 194 1.03 20.75 6.31
N ALA A 195 0.88 21.17 5.06
CA ALA A 195 0.21 20.41 4.01
C ALA A 195 1.23 20.08 2.90
N ILE A 196 1.35 18.80 2.52
CA ILE A 196 2.38 18.34 1.56
C ILE A 196 1.73 17.49 0.48
N GLU A 197 1.82 17.91 -0.78
CA GLU A 197 1.43 17.06 -1.90
C GLU A 197 2.36 15.84 -1.98
N LEU A 198 1.77 14.65 -2.10
CA LEU A 198 2.49 13.39 -2.17
C LEU A 198 2.83 13.06 -3.62
N ASN A 199 4.00 12.47 -3.84
CA ASN A 199 4.40 11.98 -5.17
C ASN A 199 3.72 10.62 -5.45
N VAL A 200 2.47 10.66 -5.91
CA VAL A 200 1.65 9.50 -6.23
C VAL A 200 1.00 9.68 -7.60
N SER A 201 0.69 8.56 -8.25
CA SER A 201 0.11 8.55 -9.60
C SER A 201 -1.42 8.64 -9.63
N GLY A 202 -2.08 8.82 -8.48
CA GLY A 202 -3.54 8.84 -8.43
C GLY A 202 -4.11 9.15 -7.06
N ALA A 203 -5.43 9.30 -7.01
CA ALA A 203 -6.19 9.60 -5.80
C ALA A 203 -6.59 8.33 -5.04
N PHE A 204 -5.63 7.64 -4.43
CA PHE A 204 -5.88 6.38 -3.72
C PHE A 204 -6.78 6.57 -2.48
N HIS A 205 -7.60 5.55 -2.17
CA HIS A 205 -8.59 5.59 -1.07
C HIS A 205 -9.64 6.71 -1.20
N SER A 206 -9.95 7.12 -2.44
CA SER A 206 -11.01 8.09 -2.74
C SER A 206 -12.05 7.49 -3.68
N PRO A 207 -13.22 8.15 -3.86
CA PRO A 207 -14.21 7.75 -4.86
C PRO A 207 -13.68 7.68 -6.30
N LEU A 208 -12.54 8.32 -6.63
CA LEU A 208 -11.93 8.24 -7.96
C LEU A 208 -11.38 6.83 -8.26
N MET A 209 -11.21 5.98 -7.25
CA MET A 209 -10.76 4.59 -7.41
C MET A 209 -11.92 3.59 -7.62
N ASP A 210 -13.14 4.04 -7.92
CA ASP A 210 -14.31 3.15 -8.01
C ASP A 210 -14.15 2.06 -9.09
N THR A 211 -13.52 2.36 -10.24
CA THR A 211 -13.22 1.35 -11.28
C THR A 211 -12.22 0.30 -10.81
N ALA A 212 -11.22 0.70 -10.02
CA ALA A 212 -10.29 -0.23 -9.39
C ALA A 212 -10.99 -1.09 -8.32
N LYS A 213 -11.85 -0.48 -7.49
CA LYS A 213 -12.66 -1.18 -6.48
C LYS A 213 -13.56 -2.24 -7.12
N MET A 214 -14.25 -1.93 -8.20
CA MET A 214 -15.11 -2.89 -8.91
C MET A 214 -14.30 -4.08 -9.44
N SER A 215 -13.12 -3.81 -10.01
CA SER A 215 -12.21 -4.85 -10.51
C SER A 215 -11.76 -5.79 -9.39
N MET A 216 -11.36 -5.22 -8.25
CA MET A 216 -10.93 -5.98 -7.08
C MET A 216 -12.07 -6.77 -6.44
N LYS A 217 -13.27 -6.17 -6.35
CA LYS A 217 -14.44 -6.87 -5.81
C LYS A 217 -14.71 -8.15 -6.59
N LYS A 218 -14.74 -8.06 -7.92
CA LYS A 218 -14.97 -9.22 -8.78
C LYS A 218 -13.95 -10.33 -8.53
N ALA A 219 -12.66 -10.00 -8.48
CA ALA A 219 -11.62 -11.00 -8.23
C ALA A 219 -11.70 -11.60 -6.83
N LEU A 220 -12.01 -10.80 -5.81
CA LEU A 220 -12.18 -11.27 -4.43
C LEU A 220 -13.41 -12.17 -4.26
N ASP A 221 -14.48 -11.96 -5.05
CA ASP A 221 -15.66 -12.83 -5.04
C ASP A 221 -15.37 -14.23 -5.63
N GLU A 222 -14.30 -14.36 -6.44
CA GLU A 222 -13.94 -15.59 -7.17
C GLU A 222 -12.91 -16.46 -6.44
N ILE A 223 -12.33 -15.98 -5.34
CA ILE A 223 -11.30 -16.71 -4.58
C ILE A 223 -11.84 -17.28 -3.26
N SER A 224 -11.23 -18.37 -2.81
CA SER A 224 -11.48 -18.94 -1.49
C SER A 224 -10.50 -18.37 -0.47
N LEU A 225 -11.01 -17.82 0.62
CA LEU A 225 -10.22 -17.29 1.74
C LEU A 225 -10.11 -18.35 2.84
N SER A 226 -8.92 -18.55 3.37
CA SER A 226 -8.74 -19.38 4.57
C SER A 226 -9.03 -18.56 5.83
N PRO A 227 -9.60 -19.16 6.89
CA PRO A 227 -9.68 -18.50 8.19
C PRO A 227 -8.26 -18.24 8.72
N ALA A 228 -8.05 -17.04 9.25
CA ALA A 228 -6.83 -16.66 9.98
C ALA A 228 -6.81 -17.26 11.40
#